data_AF-A0A9P1E6V7-F1
#
_entry.id   AF-A0A9P1E6V7-F1
#
_cell.length_a   1.000
_cell.length_b   1.000
_cell.length_c   1.000
_cell.angle_alpha   90.00
_cell.angle_beta   90.00
_cell.angle_gamma   90.00
#
_symmetry.space_group_name_H-M   'P 1'
#
loop_
_entity.id
_entity.type
_entity.pdbx_description
1 polymer ?
#
loop_
_entity_poly.entity_id
_entity_poly.type
_entity_poly.pdbx_seq_one_letter_code
_entity_poly.pdbx_strand_id
1 'polypeptide(L)'
;MTASEGNLVNKSPYTGYNSVSVANGAHLPICNIGDVALPTSGRPLTLKSVYHVPQLKYNLISIKRLCADNNCTVIFDKNSFLVKDKAT
;
A
#
# COMPACT_ATOMS: atom_id res chain seq x y z
N MET A 1 -0.65 -1.35 -2.79
CA MET A 1 -0.84 -1.26 -4.25
C MET A 1 -2.08 -0.43 -4.52
N THR A 2 -2.06 0.38 -5.58
CA THR A 2 -3.16 1.28 -5.95
C THR A 2 -3.49 1.15 -7.43
N ALA A 3 -4.78 1.26 -7.78
CA ALA A 3 -5.22 1.35 -9.18
C ALA A 3 -5.09 2.78 -9.74
N SER A 4 -5.12 3.79 -8.88
CA SER A 4 -5.08 5.19 -9.27
C SER A 4 -3.70 5.78 -9.06
N GLU A 5 -3.14 6.34 -10.13
CA GLU A 5 -1.85 7.04 -10.11
C GLU A 5 -1.88 8.27 -9.19
N GLY A 6 -3.02 8.96 -9.11
CA GLY A 6 -3.20 10.16 -8.28
C GLY A 6 -3.05 9.92 -6.77
N ASN A 7 -3.06 8.66 -6.33
CA ASN A 7 -2.80 8.31 -4.93
C ASN A 7 -1.30 8.34 -4.58
N LEU A 8 -0.41 8.34 -5.59
CA LEU A 8 1.03 8.33 -5.37
C LEU A 8 1.61 9.74 -5.24
N VAL A 9 2.49 9.90 -4.26
CA VAL A 9 3.45 11.01 -4.15
C VAL A 9 4.85 10.48 -4.41
N ASN A 10 5.81 11.35 -4.77
CA ASN A 10 7.18 10.96 -5.12
C ASN A 10 7.24 9.82 -6.16
N LYS A 11 6.31 9.83 -7.13
CA LYS A 11 6.14 8.75 -8.09
C LYS A 11 7.21 8.75 -9.19
N SER A 12 7.58 7.57 -9.64
CA SER A 12 8.41 7.35 -10.83
C SER A 12 7.88 6.15 -11.65
N PRO A 13 8.17 6.10 -12.96
CA PRO A 13 7.90 4.92 -13.77
C PRO A 13 8.57 3.68 -13.17
N TYR A 14 7.86 2.57 -13.15
CA TYR A 14 8.42 1.30 -12.70
C TYR A 14 9.23 0.66 -13.82
N THR A 15 10.52 0.42 -13.57
CA THR A 15 11.48 -0.11 -14.55
C THR A 15 11.86 -1.58 -14.31
N GLY A 16 11.24 -2.22 -13.33
CA GLY A 16 11.50 -3.63 -13.02
C GLY A 16 10.68 -4.59 -13.87
N TYR A 17 11.00 -5.88 -13.76
CA TYR A 17 10.35 -6.96 -14.50
C TYR A 17 9.23 -7.66 -13.71
N ASN A 18 8.91 -7.20 -12.50
CA ASN A 18 7.86 -7.83 -11.71
C ASN A 18 6.46 -7.48 -12.23
N SER A 19 5.55 -8.42 -12.05
CA SER A 19 4.11 -8.26 -12.31
C SER A 19 3.32 -8.77 -11.10
N VAL A 20 2.07 -8.35 -11.00
CA VAL A 20 1.16 -8.84 -9.94
C VAL A 20 0.41 -10.05 -10.47
N SER A 21 0.62 -11.20 -9.85
CA SER A 21 -0.14 -12.42 -10.17
C SER A 21 -1.47 -12.40 -9.42
N VAL A 22 -2.57 -12.74 -10.11
CA VAL A 22 -3.91 -12.82 -9.53
C VAL A 22 -4.49 -14.23 -9.64
N ALA A 23 -5.51 -14.54 -8.82
CA ALA A 23 -6.02 -15.90 -8.63
C ALA A 23 -6.61 -16.55 -9.90
N ASN A 24 -6.99 -15.76 -10.91
CA ASN A 24 -7.43 -16.28 -12.21
C ASN A 24 -6.26 -16.59 -13.16
N GLY A 25 -5.01 -16.55 -12.68
CA GLY A 25 -3.81 -16.83 -13.46
C GLY A 25 -3.29 -15.65 -14.30
N ALA A 26 -3.97 -14.50 -14.29
CA ALA A 26 -3.50 -13.32 -15.00
C ALA A 26 -2.32 -12.64 -14.29
N HIS A 27 -1.50 -11.94 -15.07
CA HIS A 27 -0.40 -11.11 -14.59
C HIS A 27 -0.70 -9.65 -14.92
N LEU A 28 -0.87 -8.81 -13.90
CA LEU A 28 -1.17 -7.39 -14.06
C LEU A 28 0.14 -6.59 -14.12
N PRO A 29 0.30 -5.67 -15.09
CA PRO A 29 1.50 -4.85 -15.22
C PRO A 29 1.58 -3.80 -14.12
N ILE A 30 2.79 -3.54 -13.63
CA ILE A 30 3.09 -2.43 -12.74
C ILE A 30 3.57 -1.25 -13.60
N CYS A 31 2.85 -0.13 -13.55
CA CYS A 31 3.19 1.04 -14.36
C CYS A 31 4.14 2.00 -13.64
N ASN A 32 3.83 2.32 -12.37
CA ASN A 32 4.59 3.27 -11.57
C ASN A 32 4.85 2.71 -10.17
N ILE A 33 5.80 3.32 -9.47
CA ILE A 33 6.06 3.13 -8.06
C ILE A 33 6.14 4.49 -7.37
N GLY A 34 5.66 4.59 -6.14
CA GLY A 34 5.75 5.83 -5.36
C GLY A 34 5.29 5.60 -3.93
N ASP A 35 5.15 6.67 -3.16
CA ASP A 35 4.68 6.58 -1.78
C ASP A 35 3.20 6.95 -1.70
N VAL A 36 2.49 6.47 -0.68
CA VAL A 36 1.08 6.81 -0.42
C VAL A 36 0.96 7.36 1.00
N ALA A 37 0.40 8.57 1.13
CA ALA A 37 -0.02 9.11 2.41
C ALA A 37 -1.43 8.62 2.74
N LEU A 38 -1.59 8.03 3.92
CA LEU A 38 -2.87 7.61 4.48
C LEU A 38 -3.25 8.64 5.57
N PRO A 39 -4.23 9.52 5.28
CA PRO A 39 -4.66 10.50 6.27
C PRO A 39 -5.33 9.79 7.45
N THR A 40 -4.98 10.22 8.66
CA THR A 40 -5.62 9.78 9.91
C THR A 40 -5.99 11.03 10.71
N SER A 41 -6.82 10.86 11.75
CA SER A 41 -7.13 11.96 12.68
C SER A 41 -5.94 12.39 13.54
N GLY A 42 -4.88 11.57 13.62
CA GLY A 42 -3.65 11.84 14.36
C GLY A 42 -2.48 12.05 13.40
N ARG A 43 -1.40 11.28 13.61
CA ARG A 43 -0.24 11.30 12.71
C ARG A 43 -0.58 10.61 11.38
N PRO A 44 -0.37 11.25 10.22
CA PRO A 44 -0.55 10.60 8.93
C PRO A 44 0.39 9.41 8.82
N LEU A 45 -0.11 8.31 8.25
CA LEU A 45 0.71 7.13 7.98
C LEU A 45 1.22 7.20 6.53
N THR A 46 2.41 6.66 6.29
CA THR A 46 2.99 6.62 4.96
C THR A 46 3.32 5.18 4.59
N LEU A 47 2.91 4.76 3.39
CA LEU A 47 3.35 3.52 2.77
C LEU A 47 4.39 3.86 1.70
N LYS A 48 5.59 3.30 1.83
CA LYS A 48 6.68 3.52 0.89
C LYS A 48 6.68 2.49 -0.21
N SER A 49 7.09 2.88 -1.41
CA SER A 49 7.32 1.96 -2.54
C SER A 49 6.07 1.16 -2.94
N VAL A 50 4.94 1.84 -3.03
CA VAL A 50 3.63 1.32 -3.46
C VAL A 50 3.58 1.21 -4.99
N TYR A 51 3.23 0.02 -5.48
CA TYR A 51 2.99 -0.22 -6.90
C TYR A 51 1.64 0.34 -7.37
N HIS A 52 1.68 1.04 -8.49
CA HIS A 52 0.52 1.45 -9.29
C HIS A 52 0.24 0.41 -10.37
N VAL A 53 -0.92 -0.22 -10.27
CA VAL A 53 -1.37 -1.32 -11.13
C VAL A 53 -2.79 -0.97 -11.59
N PRO A 54 -2.96 -0.32 -12.77
CA PRO A 54 -4.25 0.24 -13.20
C PRO A 54 -5.40 -0.77 -13.26
N GLN A 55 -5.07 -2.05 -13.45
CA GLN A 55 -6.05 -3.13 -13.58
C GLN A 55 -6.51 -3.69 -12.22
N LEU A 56 -6.03 -3.15 -11.09
CA LEU A 56 -6.50 -3.55 -9.77
C LEU A 56 -7.96 -3.11 -9.57
N LYS A 57 -8.81 -4.06 -9.19
CA LYS A 57 -10.20 -3.76 -8.82
C LYS A 57 -10.30 -3.03 -7.47
N TYR A 58 -9.40 -3.33 -6.54
CA TYR A 58 -9.35 -2.74 -5.21
C TYR A 58 -7.92 -2.39 -4.83
N ASN A 59 -7.76 -1.30 -4.08
CA ASN A 59 -6.48 -0.96 -3.47
C ASN A 59 -6.17 -1.97 -2.35
N LEU A 60 -4.90 -2.36 -2.26
CA LEU A 60 -4.45 -3.36 -1.29
C LEU A 60 -3.35 -2.77 -0.41
N ILE A 61 -3.53 -2.88 0.90
CA ILE A 61 -2.53 -2.46 1.89
C ILE A 61 -1.82 -3.71 2.42
N SER A 62 -0.50 -3.72 2.32
CA SER A 62 0.31 -4.75 2.97
C SER A 62 0.46 -4.39 4.44
N ILE A 63 -0.12 -5.18 5.35
CA ILE A 63 -0.01 -4.97 6.80
C ILE A 63 1.44 -5.01 7.26
N LYS A 64 2.24 -5.95 6.72
CA LYS A 64 3.68 -6.02 6.99
C LYS A 64 4.37 -4.69 6.67
N ARG A 65 4.05 -4.10 5.51
CA ARG A 65 4.65 -2.83 5.07
C ARG A 65 4.12 -1.65 5.88
N LEU A 66 2.83 -1.63 6.19
CA LEU A 66 2.20 -0.62 7.03
C LEU A 66 2.90 -0.54 8.40
N CYS A 67 3.07 -1.68 9.08
CA CYS A 67 3.74 -1.76 10.37
C CYS A 67 5.22 -1.35 10.27
N ALA A 68 5.95 -1.83 9.25
CA ALA A 68 7.37 -1.55 9.08
C ALA A 68 7.65 -0.07 8.77
N ASP A 69 6.85 0.55 7.90
CA ASP A 69 7.09 1.93 7.46
C ASP A 69 6.67 2.97 8.50
N ASN A 70 5.78 2.60 9.44
CA ASN A 70 5.19 3.54 10.40
C ASN A 70 5.54 3.26 11.86
N ASN A 71 6.30 2.18 12.14
CA ASN A 71 6.56 1.70 13.50
C ASN A 71 5.25 1.54 14.32
N CYS A 72 4.30 0.79 13.77
CA CYS A 72 3.01 0.55 14.41
C CYS A 72 2.71 -0.95 14.52
N THR A 73 1.68 -1.27 15.29
CA THR A 73 1.05 -2.60 15.32
C THR A 73 -0.36 -2.49 14.77
N VAL A 74 -0.80 -3.52 14.04
CA VAL A 74 -2.20 -3.69 13.71
C VAL A 74 -2.78 -4.83 14.56
N ILE A 75 -3.84 -4.54 15.29
CA ILE A 75 -4.57 -5.50 16.13
C ILE A 75 -5.92 -5.72 15.48
N PHE A 76 -6.26 -6.97 15.19
CA PHE A 76 -7.56 -7.34 14.63
C PHE A 76 -8.45 -7.91 15.72
N ASP A 77 -9.72 -7.55 15.70
CA ASP A 77 -10.78 -8.19 16.47
C ASP A 77 -11.87 -8.72 15.53
N LYS A 78 -12.96 -9.27 16.10
CA LYS A 78 -14.06 -9.85 15.32
C LYS A 78 -14.73 -8.85 14.37
N ASN A 79 -14.82 -7.59 14.75
CA ASN A 79 -15.63 -6.56 14.10
C ASN A 79 -14.80 -5.39 13.56
N SER A 80 -13.54 -5.27 13.95
CA SER A 80 -12.72 -4.08 13.69
C SER A 80 -11.24 -4.39 13.69
N PHE A 81 -10.45 -3.37 13.38
CA PHE A 81 -9.00 -3.38 13.57
C PHE A 81 -8.53 -2.05 14.13
N LEU A 82 -7.43 -2.09 14.86
CA LEU A 82 -6.79 -0.92 15.45
C LEU A 82 -5.36 -0.81 14.92
N VAL A 83 -4.98 0.38 14.49
CA VAL A 83 -3.58 0.72 14.20
C VAL A 83 -3.04 1.49 15.39
N LYS A 84 -2.13 0.87 16.14
CA LYS A 84 -1.54 1.44 17.35
C LYS A 84 -0.09 1.82 17.09
N ASP A 85 0.23 3.10 17.25
CA ASP A 85 1.60 3.59 17.19
C ASP A 85 2.45 2.94 18.30
N LYS A 86 3.67 2.51 17.97
CA LYS A 86 4.64 2.05 18.97
C LYS A 86 5.49 3.25 19.38
N ALA A 87 4.90 4.15 20.18
CA ALA A 87 5.67 5.17 20.85
C ALA A 87 6.72 4.49 21.75
N THR A 88 7.98 4.89 21.59
CA THR A 88 9.05 4.63 22.56
C THR A 88 8.90 5.53 23.77
#